data_AF-A0A1C5YVY2-F1
#
_entry.id   AF-A0A1C5YVY2-F1
#
_cell.length_a   1.000
_cell.length_b   1.000
_cell.length_c   1.000
_cell.angle_alpha   90.00
_cell.angle_beta   90.00
_cell.angle_gamma   90.00
#
_symmetry.space_group_name_H-M   'P 1'
#
loop_
_entity.id
_entity.type
_entity.pdbx_description
1 polymer ?
#
loop_
_entity_poly.entity_id
_entity_poly.type
_entity_poly.pdbx_seq_one_letter_code
_entity_poly.pdbx_strand_id
1 'polypeptide(L)'
;MRDRTQAKLNFIHKAMNGEYTADQAKAELDEMEREFGDQAFLPGKVAKKPRPWTRADLEDLRLEAASGAGSRDFFIYLAEMGEEVSRMERRKRTTKIVAIIAAVVAAGAIIVAVARVLRG
;
A
#
# COMPACT_ATOMS: atom_id res chain seq x y z
N MET A 1 19.10 -19.52 -9.70
CA MET A 1 18.32 -18.56 -10.51
C MET A 1 16.91 -18.55 -9.98
N ARG A 2 16.33 -17.38 -9.71
CA ARG A 2 14.90 -17.30 -9.36
C ARG A 2 14.08 -17.63 -10.60
N ASP A 3 12.94 -18.28 -10.42
CA ASP A 3 11.95 -18.37 -11.48
C ASP A 3 11.37 -16.96 -11.75
N ARG A 4 11.35 -16.54 -13.01
CA ARG A 4 10.88 -15.20 -13.41
C ARG A 4 9.43 -14.96 -13.01
N THR A 5 8.58 -15.99 -13.15
CA THR A 5 7.16 -15.90 -12.81
C THR A 5 6.99 -15.72 -11.31
N GLN A 6 7.73 -16.50 -10.52
CA GLN A 6 7.73 -16.38 -9.07
C GLN A 6 8.24 -15.02 -8.60
N ALA A 7 9.30 -14.49 -9.23
CA ALA A 7 9.83 -13.18 -8.91
C ALA A 7 8.77 -12.08 -9.15
N LYS A 8 8.04 -12.15 -10.28
CA LYS A 8 6.94 -11.21 -10.60
C LYS A 8 5.78 -11.32 -9.61
N LEU A 9 5.36 -12.54 -9.27
CA LEU A 9 4.28 -12.75 -8.30
C LEU A 9 4.64 -12.20 -6.92
N ASN A 10 5.88 -12.41 -6.48
CA ASN A 10 6.39 -11.86 -5.23
C ASN A 10 6.41 -10.33 -5.25
N PHE A 11 6.85 -9.72 -6.36
CA PHE A 11 6.82 -8.27 -6.53
C PHE A 11 5.39 -7.73 -6.42
N ILE A 12 4.46 -8.30 -7.18
CA ILE A 12 3.04 -7.89 -7.18
C ILE A 12 2.48 -7.99 -5.77
N HIS A 13 2.72 -9.09 -5.06
CA HIS A 13 2.21 -9.29 -3.70
C HIS A 13 2.71 -8.19 -2.74
N LYS A 14 4.02 -7.92 -2.72
CA LYS A 14 4.61 -6.88 -1.86
C LYS A 14 4.12 -5.48 -2.24
N ALA A 15 4.02 -5.18 -3.54
CA ALA A 15 3.49 -3.92 -4.04
C ALA A 15 2.03 -3.72 -3.58
N MET A 16 1.18 -4.73 -3.71
CA MET A 16 -0.23 -4.72 -3.25
C MET A 16 -0.40 -4.47 -1.74
N ASN A 17 0.60 -4.82 -0.94
CA ASN A 17 0.61 -4.59 0.51
C ASN A 17 1.23 -3.23 0.90
N GLY A 18 1.79 -2.49 -0.07
CA GLY A 18 2.55 -1.28 0.18
C GLY A 18 3.83 -1.54 0.96
N GLU A 19 4.47 -2.69 0.73
CA GLU A 19 5.74 -3.07 1.35
C GLU A 19 6.95 -2.47 0.63
N TYR A 20 6.75 -1.96 -0.59
CA TYR A 20 7.76 -1.21 -1.32
C TYR A 20 7.50 0.29 -1.21
N THR A 21 8.57 1.06 -0.97
CA THR A 21 8.61 2.46 -1.40
C THR A 21 8.84 2.54 -2.91
N ALA A 22 8.54 3.69 -3.52
CA ALA A 22 8.83 3.93 -4.94
C ALA A 22 10.29 3.60 -5.33
N ASP A 23 11.27 3.92 -4.48
CA ASP A 23 12.69 3.65 -4.77
C ASP A 23 13.04 2.17 -4.62
N GLN A 24 12.50 1.49 -3.60
CA GLN A 24 12.69 0.05 -3.42
C GLN A 24 12.07 -0.76 -4.56
N ALA A 25 10.89 -0.33 -5.03
CA ALA A 25 10.23 -0.95 -6.18
C ALA A 25 11.10 -0.83 -7.44
N LYS A 26 11.63 0.37 -7.73
CA LYS A 26 12.52 0.59 -8.87
C LYS A 26 13.79 -0.27 -8.80
N ALA A 27 14.41 -0.34 -7.62
CA ALA A 27 15.61 -1.13 -7.41
C ALA A 27 15.36 -2.64 -7.63
N GLU A 28 14.24 -3.18 -7.14
CA GLU A 28 13.88 -4.58 -7.41
C GLU A 28 13.63 -4.80 -8.90
N LEU A 29 12.95 -3.88 -9.59
CA LEU A 29 12.73 -3.97 -11.03
C LEU A 29 14.03 -3.88 -11.83
N ASP A 30 15.00 -3.06 -11.40
CA ASP A 30 16.35 -3.01 -11.98
C ASP A 30 17.08 -4.35 -11.80
N GLU A 31 16.95 -4.98 -10.63
CA GLU A 31 17.54 -6.29 -10.38
C GLU A 31 16.90 -7.38 -11.26
N MET A 32 15.57 -7.36 -11.40
CA MET A 32 14.86 -8.27 -12.30
C MET A 32 15.27 -8.08 -13.77
N GLU A 33 15.49 -6.84 -14.21
CA GLU A 33 15.99 -6.55 -15.56
C GLU A 33 17.40 -7.09 -15.77
N ARG A 34 18.27 -6.97 -14.75
CA ARG A 34 19.61 -7.58 -14.80
C ARG A 34 19.58 -9.10 -14.78
N GLU A 35 18.67 -9.72 -14.03
CA GLU A 35 18.57 -11.19 -13.91
C GLU A 35 17.95 -11.83 -15.15
N PHE A 36 16.93 -11.19 -15.75
CA PHE A 36 16.13 -11.79 -16.83
C PHE A 36 16.29 -11.09 -18.20
N GLY A 37 17.05 -10.00 -18.28
CA GLY A 37 17.28 -9.23 -19.50
C GLY A 37 16.00 -8.72 -20.15
N ASP A 38 15.95 -8.75 -21.48
CA ASP A 38 14.80 -8.31 -22.29
C ASP A 38 13.50 -9.07 -21.98
N GLN A 39 13.59 -10.22 -21.33
CA GLN A 39 12.44 -11.03 -20.93
C GLN A 39 11.86 -10.63 -19.58
N ALA A 40 12.48 -9.68 -18.86
CA ALA A 40 12.02 -9.22 -17.55
C ALA A 40 10.64 -8.58 -17.64
N PHE A 41 10.38 -7.74 -18.64
CA PHE A 41 9.14 -6.96 -18.76
C PHE A 41 8.52 -7.11 -20.14
N LEU A 42 7.19 -6.96 -20.19
CA LEU A 42 6.46 -6.88 -21.46
C LEU A 42 6.44 -5.44 -21.95
N PRO A 43 6.47 -5.19 -23.27
CA PRO A 43 6.21 -3.86 -23.79
C PRO A 43 4.78 -3.45 -23.42
N GLY A 44 4.59 -2.20 -23.01
CA GLY A 44 3.26 -1.71 -22.68
C GLY A 44 3.30 -0.31 -22.07
N LYS A 45 2.26 0.48 -22.36
CA LYS A 45 2.04 1.78 -21.76
C LYS A 45 1.01 1.66 -20.65
N VAL A 46 1.17 2.46 -19.60
CA VAL A 46 0.21 2.53 -18.51
C VAL A 46 -0.50 3.87 -18.50
N ALA A 47 -1.82 3.86 -18.37
CA ALA A 47 -2.62 5.07 -18.18
C ALA A 47 -2.90 5.23 -16.68
N LYS A 48 -2.27 6.22 -16.04
CA LYS A 48 -2.46 6.45 -14.60
C LYS A 48 -3.83 7.06 -14.34
N LYS A 49 -4.57 6.51 -13.38
CA LYS A 49 -5.82 7.08 -12.85
C LYS A 49 -5.51 8.34 -12.04
N PRO A 50 -6.42 9.33 -12.00
CA PRO A 50 -6.26 10.47 -11.11
C PRO A 50 -6.32 10.06 -9.63
N ARG A 51 -5.62 10.82 -8.78
CA ARG A 51 -5.63 10.65 -7.32
C ARG A 51 -6.87 11.32 -6.69
N PRO A 52 -7.28 10.96 -5.46
CA PRO A 52 -6.70 9.93 -4.59
C PRO A 52 -7.09 8.52 -5.02
N TRP A 53 -6.16 7.57 -4.85
CA TRP A 53 -6.42 6.16 -5.18
C TRP A 53 -7.05 5.41 -4.00
N THR A 54 -7.82 4.38 -4.34
CA THR A 54 -8.50 3.51 -3.38
C THR A 54 -7.98 2.08 -3.43
N ARG A 55 -8.34 1.27 -2.43
CA ARG A 55 -8.06 -0.17 -2.45
C ARG A 55 -8.71 -0.88 -3.65
N ALA A 56 -9.85 -0.39 -4.13
CA ALA A 56 -10.49 -0.91 -5.32
C ALA A 56 -9.66 -0.63 -6.58
N ASP A 57 -9.11 0.59 -6.71
CA ASP A 57 -8.22 0.93 -7.82
C ASP A 57 -6.97 0.04 -7.85
N LEU A 58 -6.44 -0.30 -6.67
CA LEU A 58 -5.29 -1.19 -6.55
C LEU A 58 -5.63 -2.63 -6.94
N GLU A 59 -6.84 -3.10 -6.61
CA GLU A 59 -7.31 -4.42 -7.02
C GLU A 59 -7.55 -4.49 -8.54
N ASP A 60 -8.03 -3.40 -9.16
CA ASP A 60 -8.14 -3.31 -10.63
C ASP A 60 -6.77 -3.52 -11.29
N LEU A 61 -5.71 -2.89 -10.77
CA LEU A 61 -4.35 -3.13 -11.27
C LEU A 61 -3.90 -4.57 -11.04
N ARG A 62 -4.29 -5.22 -9.93
CA ARG A 62 -3.98 -6.64 -9.73
C ARG A 62 -4.62 -7.51 -10.82
N LEU A 63 -5.86 -7.21 -11.19
CA LEU A 63 -6.58 -7.91 -12.26
C LEU A 63 -5.95 -7.66 -13.63
N GLU A 64 -5.51 -6.42 -13.91
CA GLU A 64 -4.75 -6.11 -15.12
C GLU A 64 -3.43 -6.90 -15.19
N ALA A 65 -2.71 -7.00 -14.07
CA ALA A 65 -1.50 -7.81 -13.98
C ALA A 65 -1.77 -9.28 -14.28
N ALA A 66 -2.86 -9.83 -13.70
CA ALA A 66 -3.29 -11.21 -13.95
C ALA A 66 -3.75 -11.44 -15.40
N SER A 67 -4.22 -10.39 -16.07
CA SER A 67 -4.65 -10.41 -17.48
C SER A 67 -3.50 -10.23 -18.47
N GLY A 68 -2.26 -10.06 -17.97
CA GLY A 68 -1.06 -9.98 -18.80
C GLY A 68 -0.40 -8.60 -18.86
N ALA A 69 -0.89 -7.60 -18.13
CA ALA A 69 -0.14 -6.36 -17.97
C ALA A 69 1.17 -6.64 -17.20
N GLY A 70 2.30 -6.21 -17.77
CA GLY A 70 3.60 -6.58 -17.21
C GLY A 70 4.75 -5.69 -17.67
N SER A 71 4.45 -4.45 -18.06
CA SER A 71 5.48 -3.48 -18.38
C SER A 71 6.14 -2.92 -17.13
N ARG A 72 7.36 -2.41 -17.29
CA ARG A 72 8.10 -1.78 -16.20
C ARG A 72 7.30 -0.62 -15.59
N ASP A 73 6.75 0.26 -16.43
CA ASP A 73 5.93 1.40 -16.01
C ASP A 73 4.67 0.95 -15.26
N PHE A 74 4.07 -0.17 -15.68
CA PHE A 74 2.93 -0.75 -14.99
C PHE A 74 3.30 -1.22 -13.58
N PHE A 75 4.43 -1.91 -13.41
CA PHE A 75 4.89 -2.35 -12.08
C PHE A 75 5.28 -1.19 -11.17
N ILE A 76 5.89 -0.14 -11.71
CA ILE A 76 6.15 1.11 -10.98
C ILE A 76 4.83 1.71 -10.51
N TYR A 77 3.84 1.79 -11.39
CA TYR A 77 2.53 2.35 -11.05
C TYR A 77 1.79 1.51 -9.99
N LEU A 78 1.85 0.18 -10.07
CA LEU A 78 1.31 -0.73 -9.06
C LEU A 78 1.94 -0.47 -7.68
N ALA A 79 3.27 -0.32 -7.63
CA ALA A 79 3.97 -0.06 -6.37
C ALA A 79 3.65 1.33 -5.80
N GLU A 80 3.62 2.37 -6.63
CA GLU A 80 3.22 3.73 -6.23
C GLU A 80 1.81 3.73 -5.62
N MET A 81 0.85 3.07 -6.28
CA MET A 81 -0.52 3.00 -5.80
C MET A 81 -0.62 2.19 -4.50
N GLY A 82 0.08 1.06 -4.43
CA GLY A 82 0.13 0.22 -3.23
C GLY A 82 0.68 0.96 -2.02
N GLU A 83 1.77 1.72 -2.20
CA GLU A 83 2.37 2.55 -1.15
C GLU A 83 1.40 3.65 -0.67
N GLU A 84 0.75 4.37 -1.59
CA GLU A 84 -0.19 5.44 -1.25
C GLU A 84 -1.42 4.91 -0.51
N VAL A 85 -2.05 3.85 -1.02
CA VAL A 85 -3.23 3.23 -0.41
C VAL A 85 -2.90 2.69 0.98
N SER A 86 -1.81 1.94 1.13
CA SER A 86 -1.38 1.39 2.43
C SER A 86 -1.10 2.51 3.44
N ARG A 87 -0.45 3.60 3.02
CA ARG A 87 -0.19 4.77 3.87
C ARG A 87 -1.49 5.45 4.31
N MET A 88 -2.44 5.61 3.40
CA MET A 88 -3.76 6.19 3.71
C MET A 88 -4.54 5.31 4.70
N GLU A 89 -4.54 3.99 4.51
CA GLU A 89 -5.21 3.04 5.41
C GLU A 89 -4.57 3.03 6.80
N ARG A 90 -3.23 3.03 6.88
CA ARG A 90 -2.50 3.14 8.16
C ARG A 90 -2.86 4.43 8.88
N ARG A 91 -2.85 5.58 8.18
CA ARG A 91 -3.25 6.87 8.76
C ARG A 91 -4.68 6.81 9.31
N LYS A 92 -5.64 6.32 8.52
CA LYS A 92 -7.04 6.16 8.96
C LYS A 92 -7.15 5.26 10.20
N ARG A 93 -6.40 4.16 10.25
CA ARG A 93 -6.38 3.24 11.40
C ARG A 93 -5.81 3.91 12.64
N THR A 94 -4.67 4.58 12.53
CA THR A 94 -4.03 5.29 13.65
C THR A 94 -4.95 6.39 14.19
N THR A 95 -5.55 7.21 13.32
CA THR A 95 -6.49 8.26 13.73
C THR A 95 -7.69 7.69 14.49
N LYS A 96 -8.26 6.57 14.02
CA LYS A 96 -9.36 5.89 14.73
C LYS A 96 -8.95 5.41 16.12
N ILE A 97 -7.77 4.80 16.26
CA ILE A 97 -7.27 4.30 17.54
C ILE A 97 -7.03 5.46 18.53
N VAL A 98 -6.38 6.54 18.08
CA VAL A 98 -6.13 7.72 18.92
C VAL A 98 -7.44 8.35 19.37
N ALA A 99 -8.45 8.46 18.49
CA ALA A 99 -9.76 8.99 18.84
C ALA A 99 -10.46 8.16 19.94
N ILE A 100 -10.37 6.83 19.87
CA ILE A 100 -10.93 5.93 20.90
C ILE A 100 -10.23 6.15 22.25
N ILE A 101 -8.90 6.19 22.26
CA ILE A 101 -8.13 6.40 23.50
C ILE A 101 -8.49 7.76 24.13
N ALA A 102 -8.55 8.83 23.31
CA ALA A 102 -8.91 10.16 23.79
C ALA A 102 -10.33 10.19 24.41
N ALA A 103 -11.29 9.49 23.81
CA ALA A 103 -12.65 9.39 24.34
C ALA A 103 -12.70 8.67 25.71
N VAL A 104 -11.93 7.60 25.89
CA VAL A 104 -11.86 6.87 27.18
C VAL A 104 -11.25 7.74 28.27
N VAL A 105 -10.17 8.48 27.97
CA VAL A 105 -9.54 9.40 28.92
C VAL A 105 -10.50 10.52 29.32
N ALA A 106 -11.20 11.12 28.36
CA ALA A 106 -12.19 12.15 28.63
C ALA A 106 -13.33 11.64 29.54
N ALA A 107 -13.85 10.43 29.27
CA ALA A 107 -14.88 9.81 30.10
C ALA A 107 -14.38 9.57 31.54
N GLY A 108 -13.16 9.08 31.71
CA GLY A 108 -12.55 8.89 33.03
C GLY A 108 -12.40 10.20 33.81
N ALA A 109 -11.96 11.28 33.15
CA ALA A 109 -11.83 12.59 33.76
C ALA A 109 -13.18 13.15 34.25
N ILE A 110 -14.26 12.94 33.47
CA ILE A 110 -15.63 13.33 33.85
C ILE A 110 -16.09 12.55 35.10
N ILE A 111 -15.87 11.23 35.14
CA ILE A 111 -16.26 10.40 36.30
C ILE A 111 -15.53 10.87 37.56
N VAL A 112 -14.22 11.14 37.47
CA VAL A 112 -13.42 11.63 38.60
C VAL A 112 -13.89 13.00 39.06
N ALA A 113 -14.21 13.90 38.14
CA ALA A 113 -14.73 15.23 38.45
C ALA A 113 -16.08 15.15 39.18
N VAL A 114 -17.02 14.33 38.67
CA VAL A 114 -18.33 14.11 39.30
C VAL A 114 -18.19 13.49 40.69
N ALA A 115 -17.33 12.47 40.85
CA ALA A 115 -17.09 11.84 42.14
C ALA A 115 -16.48 12.81 43.17
N ARG A 116 -15.64 13.76 42.72
CA ARG A 116 -15.06 14.80 43.58
C ARG A 116 -16.11 15.82 44.02
N VAL A 117 -17.03 16.22 43.12
CA VAL A 117 -18.14 17.12 43.43
C VAL A 117 -19.14 16.48 44.39
N LEU A 118 -19.42 15.19 44.27
CA LEU A 118 -20.35 14.47 45.16
C LEU A 118 -19.77 14.17 46.56
N ARG A 119 -18.45 14.22 46.73
CA ARG A 119 -17.75 13.93 48.00
C ARG A 119 -17.33 15.19 48.77
N GLY A 120 -17.41 16.37 48.17
CA GLY A 120 -17.13 17.66 48.81
C GLY A 120 -18.42 18.34 49.22
#